data_AF-A0A1G7K2G7-F1
#
_entry.id   AF-A0A1G7K2G7-F1
#
_cell.length_a   1.000
_cell.length_b   1.000
_cell.length_c   1.000
_cell.angle_alpha   90.00
_cell.angle_beta   90.00
_cell.angle_gamma   90.00
#
_symmetry.space_group_name_H-M   'P 1'
#
loop_
_entity.id
_entity.type
_entity.pdbx_description
1 polymer ?
#
loop_
_entity_poly.entity_id
_entity_poly.type
_entity_poly.pdbx_seq_one_letter_code
_entity_poly.pdbx_strand_id
1 'polypeptide(L)'
;MGKIFFKKDGNLFTDEERHQIIKEYLSTDYSKLEIWKKYTSQSKERGHLLRWMRKLGYDSKTKVLKGNSGLRPRSMAKGKQEKKKVVSDSTPSETIQL
;
A
#
# COMPACT_ATOMS: atom_id res chain seq x y z
N MET A 1 -3.67 32.49 -6.70
CA MET A 1 -3.95 31.53 -7.79
C MET A 1 -4.32 30.17 -7.17
N GLY A 2 -5.60 29.94 -6.90
CA GLY A 2 -6.08 28.66 -6.35
C GLY A 2 -6.28 27.65 -7.47
N LYS A 3 -5.36 26.69 -7.64
CA LYS A 3 -5.57 25.55 -8.52
C LYS A 3 -6.63 24.65 -7.88
N ILE A 4 -7.78 24.51 -8.54
CA ILE A 4 -8.84 23.58 -8.14
C ILE A 4 -8.38 22.18 -8.54
N PHE A 5 -8.03 21.35 -7.57
CA PHE A 5 -7.70 19.95 -7.82
C PHE A 5 -9.00 19.16 -7.87
N PHE A 6 -9.41 18.76 -9.07
CA PHE A 6 -10.44 17.75 -9.26
C PHE A 6 -10.09 16.51 -8.43
N LYS A 7 -11.11 15.77 -7.96
CA LYS A 7 -10.95 14.48 -7.25
C LYS A 7 -10.20 13.48 -8.14
N LYS A 8 -8.88 13.58 -8.16
CA LYS A 8 -7.98 12.71 -8.92
C LYS A 8 -7.59 11.55 -8.03
N ASP A 9 -7.67 10.35 -8.57
CA ASP A 9 -7.05 9.18 -7.94
C ASP A 9 -5.54 9.38 -7.87
N GLY A 10 -4.90 8.79 -6.85
CA GLY A 10 -3.45 8.87 -6.63
C GLY A 10 -2.57 8.39 -7.79
N ASN A 11 -3.14 7.80 -8.83
CA ASN A 11 -2.42 7.41 -10.04
C ASN A 11 -2.44 8.49 -11.15
N LEU A 12 -3.39 9.43 -11.11
CA LEU A 12 -3.64 10.44 -12.15
C LEU A 12 -2.80 11.73 -11.99
N PHE A 13 -1.98 11.81 -10.96
CA PHE A 13 -1.08 12.95 -10.75
C PHE A 13 0.15 12.85 -11.64
N THR A 14 0.51 13.94 -12.31
CA THR A 14 1.79 14.05 -13.04
C THR A 14 2.96 14.13 -12.06
N ASP A 15 4.18 13.84 -12.52
CA ASP A 15 5.35 13.93 -11.64
C ASP A 15 5.57 15.38 -11.13
N GLU A 16 5.22 16.40 -11.91
CA GLU A 16 5.21 17.81 -11.48
C GLU A 16 4.20 18.08 -10.35
N GLU A 17 2.96 17.60 -10.48
CA GLU A 17 1.94 17.73 -9.44
C GLU A 17 2.39 17.01 -8.16
N ARG A 18 2.97 15.81 -8.29
CA ARG A 18 3.52 15.05 -7.15
C ARG A 18 4.64 15.82 -6.46
N HIS A 19 5.55 16.43 -7.21
CA HIS A 19 6.60 17.30 -6.66
C HIS A 19 5.99 18.48 -5.90
N GLN A 20 4.94 19.13 -6.43
CA GLN A 20 4.28 20.24 -5.76
C GLN A 20 3.65 19.80 -4.42
N ILE A 21 2.93 18.68 -4.42
CA ILE A 21 2.28 18.12 -3.22
C ILE A 21 3.32 17.74 -2.15
N ILE A 22 4.40 17.06 -2.55
CA ILE A 22 5.47 16.66 -1.63
C ILE A 22 6.18 17.89 -1.06
N LYS A 23 6.48 18.91 -1.88
CA LYS A 23 7.09 20.15 -1.40
C LYS A 23 6.20 20.83 -0.36
N GLU A 24 4.90 20.90 -0.60
CA GLU A 24 3.97 21.49 0.37
C GLU A 24 3.92 20.68 1.68
N TYR A 25 3.89 19.35 1.59
CA TYR A 25 3.97 18.49 2.78
C TYR A 25 5.27 18.68 3.56
N LEU A 26 6.39 18.89 2.87
CA LEU A 26 7.68 19.13 3.53
C LEU A 26 7.83 20.55 4.08
N SER A 27 7.08 21.53 3.54
CA SER A 27 7.12 22.92 3.98
C SER A 27 6.09 23.27 5.07
N THR A 28 5.13 22.39 5.33
CA THR A 28 4.05 22.59 6.30
C THR A 28 4.09 21.53 7.37
N ASP A 29 3.50 21.81 8.54
CA ASP A 29 3.34 20.83 9.63
C ASP A 29 2.11 19.92 9.43
N TYR A 30 1.57 19.85 8.21
CA TYR A 30 0.43 19.01 7.92
C TYR A 30 0.80 17.53 7.95
N SER A 31 -0.09 16.71 8.50
CA SER A 31 0.01 15.27 8.39
C SER A 31 -0.17 14.83 6.93
N LYS A 32 0.34 13.63 6.62
CA LYS A 32 0.22 13.03 5.28
C LYS A 32 -1.23 12.95 4.82
N LEU A 33 -2.15 12.65 5.75
CA LEU A 33 -3.59 12.56 5.49
C LEU A 33 -4.21 13.92 5.18
N GLU A 34 -3.78 14.98 5.85
CA GLU A 34 -4.30 16.34 5.62
C GLU A 34 -3.90 16.86 4.24
N ILE A 35 -2.63 16.74 3.87
CA ILE A 35 -2.15 17.06 2.52
C ILE A 35 -2.89 16.18 1.49
N TRP A 36 -3.00 14.88 1.73
CA TRP A 36 -3.68 13.98 0.81
C TRP A 36 -5.14 14.37 0.61
N LYS A 37 -5.87 14.65 1.69
CA LYS A 37 -7.26 15.09 1.66
C LYS A 37 -7.43 16.43 0.95
N LYS A 38 -6.48 17.36 1.11
CA LYS A 38 -6.50 18.66 0.42
C LYS A 38 -6.45 18.51 -1.11
N TYR A 39 -5.64 17.57 -1.61
CA TYR A 39 -5.39 17.40 -3.04
C TYR A 39 -6.26 16.34 -3.73
N THR A 40 -6.71 15.32 -3.00
CA THR A 40 -7.51 14.20 -3.55
C THR A 40 -8.95 14.17 -3.03
N SER A 41 -9.25 14.92 -1.97
CA SER A 41 -10.48 14.79 -1.17
C SER A 41 -10.72 13.39 -0.59
N GLN A 42 -9.72 12.49 -0.63
CA GLN A 42 -9.83 11.15 -0.07
C GLN A 42 -9.31 11.12 1.36
N SER A 43 -10.01 10.39 2.24
CA SER A 43 -9.67 10.27 3.67
C SER A 43 -8.58 9.23 3.96
N LYS A 44 -8.26 8.36 2.99
CA LYS A 44 -7.31 7.26 3.17
C LYS A 44 -6.14 7.36 2.20
N GLU A 45 -4.99 7.76 2.73
CA GLU A 45 -3.71 7.78 2.00
C GLU A 45 -3.10 6.37 2.04
N ARG A 46 -3.20 5.61 0.94
CA ARG A 46 -2.71 4.22 0.85
C ARG A 46 -1.18 4.15 0.65
N GLY A 47 -0.41 5.03 1.28
CA GLY A 47 1.05 5.14 1.11
C GLY A 47 1.49 5.72 -0.23
N HIS A 48 0.61 6.42 -0.95
CA HIS A 48 0.92 7.09 -2.21
C HIS A 48 1.99 8.17 -2.04
N LEU A 49 1.90 8.99 -1.01
CA LEU A 49 2.82 10.11 -0.76
C LEU A 49 4.23 9.59 -0.47
N LEU A 50 4.35 8.54 0.35
CA LEU A 50 5.61 7.82 0.59
C LEU A 50 6.17 7.20 -0.69
N ARG A 51 5.32 6.57 -1.50
CA ARG A 51 5.74 5.97 -2.77
C ARG A 51 6.27 7.03 -3.74
N TRP A 52 5.61 8.19 -3.81
CA TRP A 52 6.06 9.32 -4.62
C TRP A 52 7.38 9.89 -4.10
N MET A 53 7.52 10.07 -2.78
CA MET A 53 8.78 10.55 -2.18
C MET A 53 9.97 9.67 -2.54
N ARG A 54 9.80 8.34 -2.47
CA ARG A 54 10.84 7.39 -2.87
C ARG A 54 11.13 7.45 -4.36
N LYS A 55 10.09 7.52 -5.20
CA LYS A 55 10.25 7.60 -6.68
C LYS A 55 10.96 8.89 -7.11
N LEU A 56 10.65 10.00 -6.45
CA LEU A 56 11.13 11.33 -6.81
C LEU A 56 12.40 11.75 -6.05
N GLY A 57 12.97 10.86 -5.22
CA GLY A 57 14.26 11.09 -4.55
C GLY A 57 14.22 11.99 -3.32
N TYR A 58 13.04 12.26 -2.76
CA TYR A 58 12.90 13.01 -1.50
C TYR A 58 13.27 12.19 -0.27
N ASP A 59 13.25 10.86 -0.36
CA ASP A 59 13.59 9.95 0.73
C ASP A 59 15.11 9.65 0.71
N SER A 60 15.91 10.64 1.11
CA SER A 60 17.39 10.61 1.03
C SER A 60 18.08 9.79 2.13
N LYS A 61 17.32 9.28 3.10
CA LYS A 61 17.87 8.63 4.31
C LYS A 61 18.11 7.12 4.17
N THR A 62 17.56 6.48 3.14
CA THR A 62 17.84 5.06 2.88
C THR A 62 18.87 4.93 1.76
N LYS A 63 20.15 5.19 2.08
CA LYS A 63 21.22 4.52 1.35
C LYS A 63 21.02 3.04 1.58
N VAL A 64 20.25 2.38 0.70
CA VAL A 64 20.32 0.94 0.56
C VAL A 64 21.74 0.70 0.08
N LEU A 65 22.65 0.46 1.02
CA LEU A 65 23.90 -0.24 0.73
C LEU A 65 23.45 -1.39 -0.15
N LYS A 66 23.82 -1.33 -1.42
CA LYS A 66 23.57 -2.38 -2.41
C LYS A 66 24.37 -3.57 -1.91
N GLY A 67 23.80 -4.29 -0.94
CA GLY A 67 24.37 -5.45 -0.32
C GLY A 67 24.57 -6.43 -1.44
N ASN A 68 25.84 -6.69 -1.75
CA ASN A 68 26.23 -7.65 -2.74
C ASN A 68 25.38 -8.92 -2.56
N SER A 69 24.71 -9.34 -3.63
CA SER A 69 23.74 -10.43 -3.67
C SER A 69 24.38 -11.78 -3.31
N GLY A 70 24.65 -11.98 -2.02
CA GLY A 70 25.21 -13.21 -1.45
C GLY A 70 24.17 -14.03 -0.69
N LEU A 71 22.87 -13.81 -0.93
CA LEU A 71 21.82 -14.70 -0.44
C LEU A 71 21.93 -16.03 -1.18
N ARG A 72 22.74 -16.96 -0.65
CA ARG A 72 22.70 -18.36 -1.06
C ARG A 72 21.25 -18.84 -0.84
N PRO A 73 20.54 -19.32 -1.88
CA PRO A 73 19.22 -19.87 -1.67
C PRO A 73 19.35 -21.09 -0.76
N ARG A 74 18.69 -21.05 0.41
CA ARG A 74 18.55 -22.20 1.28
C ARG A 74 17.58 -23.16 0.56
N SER A 75 18.12 -24.23 -0.01
CA SER A 75 17.31 -25.29 -0.63
C SER A 75 16.39 -25.91 0.42
N MET A 76 15.11 -25.54 0.40
CA MET A 76 14.10 -26.18 1.23
C MET A 76 13.80 -27.56 0.63
N ALA A 77 14.27 -28.62 1.28
CA ALA A 77 13.90 -29.99 0.94
C ALA A 77 12.37 -30.13 1.07
N LYS A 78 11.73 -30.60 0.00
CA LYS A 78 10.27 -30.72 -0.11
C LYS A 78 9.79 -31.89 0.74
N GLY A 79 9.42 -31.63 1.99
CA GLY A 79 8.67 -32.57 2.81
C GLY A 79 7.25 -32.71 2.24
N LYS A 80 6.93 -33.88 1.69
CA LYS A 80 5.55 -34.32 1.40
C LYS A 80 4.77 -34.30 2.71
N GLN A 81 3.74 -33.49 2.82
CA GLN A 81 2.68 -33.71 3.80
C GLN A 81 1.41 -34.13 3.08
N GLU A 82 0.99 -35.32 3.47
CA GLU A 82 -0.04 -36.16 2.88
C GLU A 82 -1.43 -35.70 3.31
N LYS A 83 -2.34 -35.65 2.33
CA LYS A 83 -3.74 -35.24 2.51
C LYS A 83 -4.48 -36.33 3.28
N LYS A 84 -4.92 -36.06 4.51
CA LYS A 84 -5.93 -36.90 5.18
C LYS A 84 -7.32 -36.32 4.92
N LYS A 85 -8.09 -36.99 4.05
CA LYS A 85 -9.55 -36.88 3.99
C LYS A 85 -10.13 -37.63 5.20
N VAL A 86 -11.09 -37.02 5.91
CA VAL A 86 -12.08 -37.78 6.67
C VAL A 86 -13.44 -37.24 6.26
N VAL A 87 -14.18 -38.11 5.58
CA VAL A 87 -15.62 -38.00 5.28
C VAL A 87 -16.33 -38.77 6.38
N SER A 88 -17.48 -38.28 6.86
CA SER A 88 -18.61 -39.08 7.36
C SER A 88 -19.64 -38.11 7.98
N ASP A 89 -20.73 -37.71 7.32
CA ASP A 89 -21.97 -38.42 6.93
C ASP A 89 -23.14 -38.02 7.87
N SER A 90 -24.33 -37.95 7.28
CA SER A 90 -25.69 -37.98 7.84
C SER A 90 -26.29 -36.75 8.58
N THR A 91 -27.12 -36.03 7.81
CA THR A 91 -28.41 -35.33 8.14
C THR A 91 -29.40 -36.27 8.91
N PRO A 92 -30.59 -35.85 9.45
CA PRO A 92 -31.44 -34.68 9.10
C PRO A 92 -32.24 -33.94 10.22
N SER A 93 -32.81 -32.79 9.83
CA SER A 93 -34.16 -32.23 10.14
C SER A 93 -34.63 -31.80 11.55
N GLU A 94 -35.65 -30.92 11.49
CA GLU A 94 -36.55 -30.39 12.55
C GLU A 94 -36.10 -29.04 13.17
N THR A 95 -36.88 -27.94 13.22
CA THR A 95 -38.33 -27.71 13.11
C THR A 95 -38.57 -26.21 12.85
N ILE A 96 -39.52 -25.86 11.96
CA ILE A 96 -40.17 -24.52 11.96
C ILE A 96 -41.57 -24.73 12.54
N GLN A 97 -41.91 -24.01 13.61
CA GLN A 97 -43.28 -23.91 14.13
C GLN A 97 -43.73 -22.45 14.11
N LEU A 98 -44.81 -22.26 13.33
CA LEU A 98 -45.90 -21.27 13.36
C LEU A 98 -45.57 -19.77 13.56
#